data_AF-A0A662FF98-F1
#
_entry.id   AF-A0A662FF98-F1
#
_cell.length_a   1.000
_cell.length_b   1.000
_cell.length_c   1.000
_cell.angle_alpha   90.00
_cell.angle_beta   90.00
_cell.angle_gamma   90.00
#
_symmetry.space_group_name_H-M   'P 1'
#
loop_
_entity.id
_entity.type
_entity.pdbx_description
1 polymer ?
#
loop_
_entity_poly.entity_id
_entity_poly.type
_entity_poly.pdbx_seq_one_letter_code
_entity_poly.pdbx_strand_id
1 'polypeptide(L)'
;MELRLGHTTYLVFFISAVNFVLISYRLLIERVPFLEKMFPSLWIFAVVFSAIYIPLAILIGRWHRLRQLKIDQTILVEQNPVIMEIYERVKRMEAILEEMMENER
;
A
#
# COMPACT_ATOMS: atom_id res chain seq x y z
N MET A 1 21.26 9.47 -6.93
CA MET A 1 20.79 10.06 -5.66
C MET A 1 19.98 9.06 -4.81
N GLU A 2 20.20 7.75 -4.96
CA GLU A 2 19.24 6.72 -4.51
C GLU A 2 19.71 5.94 -3.26
N LEU A 3 21.02 5.84 -3.01
CA LEU A 3 21.55 5.16 -1.82
C LEU A 3 21.28 5.91 -0.49
N ARG A 4 21.09 7.23 -0.56
CA ARG A 4 20.77 8.08 0.61
C ARG A 4 19.33 7.87 1.09
N LEU A 5 18.39 7.67 0.15
CA LEU A 5 16.98 7.47 0.46
C LEU A 5 16.76 6.09 1.10
N GLY A 6 17.37 5.03 0.54
CA GLY A 6 17.30 3.69 1.11
C GLY A 6 17.78 3.65 2.56
N HIS A 7 19.03 4.04 2.82
CA HIS A 7 19.59 3.98 4.18
C HIS A 7 18.80 4.80 5.21
N THR A 8 18.37 6.01 4.84
CA THR A 8 17.61 6.88 5.75
C THR A 8 16.24 6.28 6.05
N THR A 9 15.54 5.77 5.03
CA THR A 9 14.20 5.21 5.20
C THR A 9 14.22 3.92 6.04
N TYR A 10 15.18 3.02 5.83
CA TYR A 10 15.27 1.79 6.64
C TYR A 10 15.65 2.07 8.11
N LEU A 11 16.58 3.00 8.36
CA LEU A 11 16.97 3.40 9.72
C LEU A 11 15.81 4.08 10.45
N VAL A 12 15.12 5.03 9.80
CA VAL A 12 13.98 5.72 10.40
C VAL A 12 12.85 4.74 10.68
N PHE A 13 12.55 3.82 9.77
CA PHE A 13 11.55 2.77 10.00
C PHE A 13 11.88 1.94 11.25
N PHE A 14 13.12 1.48 11.39
CA PHE A 14 13.55 0.71 12.56
C PHE A 14 13.42 1.52 13.86
N ILE A 15 13.90 2.77 13.86
CA ILE A 15 13.81 3.66 15.03
C ILE A 15 12.34 3.93 15.39
N SER A 16 11.47 4.17 14.40
CA SER A 16 10.03 4.36 14.62
C SER A 16 9.37 3.10 15.16
N ALA A 17 9.73 1.91 14.68
CA ALA A 17 9.21 0.65 15.19
C ALA A 17 9.60 0.41 16.66
N VAL A 18 10.86 0.66 17.01
CA VAL A 18 11.34 0.57 18.40
C VAL A 18 10.61 1.58 19.30
N ASN A 19 10.48 2.83 18.86
CA ASN A 19 9.74 3.86 19.59
C ASN A 19 8.26 3.49 19.76
N PHE A 20 7.64 2.93 18.74
CA PHE A 20 6.26 2.48 18.81
C PHE A 20 6.07 1.39 19.87
N VAL A 21 6.96 0.40 19.93
CA VAL A 21 6.94 -0.66 20.97
C VAL A 21 7.12 -0.05 22.36
N LEU A 22 8.09 0.86 22.55
CA LEU A 22 8.36 1.53 23.82
C LEU A 22 7.16 2.36 24.31
N ILE A 23 6.61 3.22 23.45
CA ILE A 23 5.47 4.09 23.80
C ILE A 23 4.23 3.23 24.08
N SER A 24 3.96 2.21 23.26
CA SER A 24 2.83 1.31 23.47
C SER A 24 2.95 0.57 24.80
N TYR A 25 4.14 0.09 25.14
CA TYR A 25 4.37 -0.58 26.42
C TYR A 25 4.12 0.38 27.59
N ARG A 26 4.76 1.55 27.58
CA ARG A 26 4.71 2.51 28.68
C ARG A 26 3.33 3.15 28.87
N LEU A 27 2.59 3.38 27.78
CA LEU A 27 1.28 4.03 27.85
C LEU A 27 0.13 3.03 28.03
N LEU A 28 0.23 1.83 27.45
CA LEU A 28 -0.88 0.87 27.44
C LEU A 28 -0.67 -0.26 28.45
N ILE A 29 0.50 -0.90 28.45
CA ILE A 29 0.77 -2.08 29.29
C ILE A 29 0.94 -1.64 30.75
N GLU A 30 1.80 -0.65 31.04
CA GLU A 30 2.03 -0.17 32.42
C GLU A 30 0.80 0.54 33.03
N ARG A 31 -0.11 1.07 32.21
CA ARG A 31 -1.33 1.74 32.70
C ARG A 31 -2.49 0.78 32.94
N VAL A 32 -2.47 -0.41 32.33
CA VAL A 32 -3.57 -1.37 32.41
C VAL A 32 -3.10 -2.62 33.20
N PRO A 33 -3.55 -2.80 34.46
CA PRO A 33 -3.04 -3.85 35.35
C PRO A 33 -3.21 -5.27 34.81
N PHE A 34 -4.23 -5.49 33.97
CA PHE A 34 -4.45 -6.79 33.31
C PHE A 34 -3.34 -7.12 32.30
N LEU A 35 -2.95 -6.13 31.50
CA LEU A 35 -1.91 -6.28 30.48
C LEU A 35 -0.51 -6.36 31.11
N GLU A 36 -0.25 -5.57 32.16
CA GLU A 36 0.99 -5.64 32.93
C GLU A 36 1.24 -7.03 33.52
N LYS A 37 0.19 -7.70 34.04
CA LYS A 37 0.30 -9.07 34.54
C LYS A 37 0.64 -10.09 33.46
N MET A 38 0.14 -9.90 32.23
CA MET A 38 0.45 -10.80 31.11
C MET A 38 1.83 -10.54 30.51
N PHE A 39 2.25 -9.28 30.48
CA PHE A 39 3.53 -8.85 29.90
C PHE A 39 4.31 -7.99 30.90
N PRO A 40 4.87 -8.62 31.95
CA PRO A 40 5.54 -7.89 33.04
C PRO A 40 6.90 -7.30 32.64
N SER A 41 7.42 -7.68 31.48
CA SER A 41 8.66 -7.11 30.95
C SER A 41 8.51 -6.64 29.52
N LEU A 42 9.16 -5.51 29.24
CA LEU A 42 9.24 -4.91 27.92
C LEU A 42 9.83 -5.89 26.89
N TRP A 43 10.82 -6.68 27.29
CA TRP A 43 11.45 -7.67 26.41
C TRP A 43 10.48 -8.77 25.96
N ILE A 44 9.66 -9.30 26.88
CA ILE A 44 8.65 -10.31 26.55
C ILE A 44 7.61 -9.70 25.60
N PHE A 45 7.14 -8.49 25.89
CA PHE A 45 6.22 -7.77 25.02
C PHE A 45 6.81 -7.55 23.61
N ALA A 46 8.07 -7.10 23.52
CA ALA A 46 8.73 -6.83 22.25
C ALA A 46 8.87 -8.08 21.36
N VAL A 47 9.21 -9.23 21.96
CA VAL A 47 9.34 -10.50 21.23
C VAL A 47 7.97 -10.97 20.72
N VAL A 48 6.95 -10.97 21.58
CA VAL A 48 5.59 -11.39 21.20
C VAL A 48 5.01 -10.43 20.15
N PHE A 49 5.17 -9.13 20.35
CA PHE A 49 4.77 -8.12 19.38
C PHE A 49 5.45 -8.34 18.03
N SER A 50 6.77 -8.58 18.00
CA SER A 50 7.50 -8.84 16.75
C SER A 50 7.00 -10.12 16.06
N ALA A 51 6.72 -11.17 16.82
CA ALA A 51 6.19 -12.43 16.28
C ALA A 51 4.80 -12.27 15.63
N ILE A 52 3.98 -11.33 16.10
CA ILE A 52 2.67 -11.00 15.51
C ILE A 52 2.83 -9.96 14.39
N TYR A 53 3.74 -9.01 14.55
CA TYR A 53 3.97 -7.92 13.61
C TYR A 53 4.49 -8.42 12.26
N ILE A 54 5.44 -9.38 12.25
CA ILE A 54 5.99 -9.96 11.02
C ILE A 54 4.90 -10.57 10.12
N PRO A 55 4.03 -11.50 10.58
CA PRO A 55 2.99 -12.06 9.74
C PRO A 55 1.97 -11.00 9.29
N LEU A 56 1.63 -10.03 10.16
CA LEU A 56 0.76 -8.92 9.78
C LEU A 56 1.38 -8.06 8.67
N ALA A 57 2.68 -7.76 8.78
CA ALA A 57 3.43 -7.01 7.78
C ALA A 57 3.48 -7.75 6.44
N ILE A 58 3.63 -9.09 6.46
CA ILE A 58 3.56 -9.92 5.25
C ILE A 58 2.15 -9.84 4.64
N LEU A 59 1.08 -9.94 5.43
CA LEU A 59 -0.29 -9.84 4.94
C LEU A 59 -0.56 -8.47 4.29
N ILE A 60 -0.23 -7.39 5.00
CA ILE A 60 -0.40 -6.02 4.52
C ILE A 60 0.46 -5.79 3.27
N GLY A 61 1.71 -6.25 3.27
CA GLY A 61 2.60 -6.15 2.11
C GLY A 61 2.05 -6.88 0.89
N ARG A 62 1.50 -8.09 1.07
CA ARG A 62 0.85 -8.85 -0.01
C ARG A 62 -0.40 -8.12 -0.52
N TRP A 63 -1.24 -7.62 0.37
CA TRP A 63 -2.44 -6.87 0.00
C TRP A 63 -2.09 -5.58 -0.75
N HIS A 64 -1.11 -4.83 -0.23
CA HIS A 64 -0.63 -3.59 -0.82
C HIS A 64 -0.05 -3.81 -2.22
N ARG A 65 0.77 -4.85 -2.39
CA ARG A 65 1.33 -5.21 -3.71
C ARG A 65 0.25 -5.54 -4.72
N LEU A 66 -0.80 -6.26 -4.32
CA LEU A 66 -1.93 -6.57 -5.19
C LEU A 66 -2.73 -5.32 -5.59
N ARG A 67 -2.83 -4.31 -4.72
CA ARG A 67 -3.46 -3.02 -5.04
C ARG A 67 -2.59 -2.14 -5.92
N GLN A 68 -1.30 -2.02 -5.62
CA GLN A 68 -0.36 -1.22 -6.42
C GLN A 68 -0.30 -1.73 -7.86
N LEU A 69 -0.21 -3.04 -8.07
CA LEU A 69 -0.20 -3.62 -9.42
C LEU A 69 -1.43 -3.25 -10.26
N LYS A 70 -2.61 -3.14 -9.63
CA LYS A 70 -3.84 -2.70 -10.33
C LYS A 70 -3.78 -1.23 -10.71
N ILE A 71 -3.27 -0.39 -9.81
CA ILE A 71 -3.19 1.06 -10.03
C ILE A 71 -2.15 1.37 -11.12
N ASP A 72 -0.99 0.72 -11.07
CA ASP A 72 0.08 0.92 -12.05
C ASP A 72 -0.35 0.47 -13.44
N GLN A 73 -1.11 -0.64 -13.55
CA GLN A 73 -1.68 -1.06 -14.83
C GLN A 73 -2.68 -0.06 -15.39
N THR A 74 -3.56 0.49 -14.57
CA THR A 74 -4.49 1.54 -15.02
C THR A 74 -3.75 2.79 -15.48
N ILE A 75 -2.76 3.25 -14.71
CA ILE A 75 -1.95 4.42 -15.07
C ILE A 75 -1.16 4.18 -16.36
N LEU A 76 -0.57 2.99 -16.55
CA LEU A 76 0.15 2.63 -17.77
C LEU A 76 -0.78 2.61 -19.00
N VAL A 77 -2.02 2.16 -18.83
CA VAL A 77 -3.02 2.17 -19.91
C VAL A 77 -3.45 3.60 -20.24
N GLU A 78 -3.63 4.45 -19.22
CA GLU A 78 -4.07 5.83 -19.37
C GLU A 78 -2.98 6.76 -19.91
N GLN A 79 -1.70 6.49 -19.61
CA GLN A 79 -0.55 7.24 -20.10
C GLN A 79 -0.06 6.78 -21.48
N ASN A 80 -0.58 5.67 -22.02
CA ASN A 80 -0.12 5.15 -23.30
C ASN A 80 -0.76 5.95 -24.45
N PRO A 81 0.02 6.76 -25.20
CA PRO A 81 -0.52 7.61 -26.27
C PRO A 81 -1.17 6.78 -27.39
N VAL A 82 -0.72 5.55 -27.60
CA VAL A 82 -1.27 4.64 -28.63
C VAL A 82 -2.68 4.18 -28.25
N ILE A 83 -2.94 3.90 -26.96
CA ILE A 83 -4.27 3.48 -26.50
C ILE A 83 -5.26 4.64 -26.60
N MET A 84 -4.83 5.85 -26.26
CA MET A 84 -5.65 7.06 -26.42
C MET A 84 -5.99 7.31 -27.90
N GLU A 85 -5.01 7.16 -28.79
CA GLU A 85 -5.23 7.32 -30.24
C GLU A 85 -6.21 6.28 -30.81
N ILE A 86 -6.11 5.02 -30.35
CA ILE A 86 -7.05 3.96 -30.73
C ILE A 86 -8.46 4.30 -30.24
N TYR A 87 -8.61 4.77 -29.00
CA TYR A 87 -9.91 5.15 -28.44
C TYR A 87 -10.59 6.27 -29.25
N GLU A 88 -9.83 7.30 -29.64
CA GLU A 88 -10.35 8.37 -30.49
C GLU A 88 -10.73 7.88 -31.90
N ARG A 89 -9.91 6.99 -32.49
CA ARG A 89 -10.20 6.40 -33.80
C ARG A 89 -11.48 5.56 -33.78
N VAL A 90 -11.68 4.75 -32.74
CA VAL A 90 -12.90 3.95 -32.56
C VAL A 90 -14.13 4.85 -32.42
N LYS A 91 -14.04 5.88 -31.57
CA LYS A 91 -15.13 6.84 -31.39
C LYS A 91 -15.50 7.58 -32.69
N ARG A 92 -14.51 7.91 -33.53
CA ARG A 92 -14.76 8.49 -34.86
C ARG A 92 -15.48 7.49 -35.79
N MET A 93 -15.10 6.22 -35.75
CA MET A 93 -15.76 5.18 -36.55
C MET A 93 -17.23 4.98 -36.14
N GLU A 94 -17.52 4.97 -34.83
CA GLU A 94 -18.91 4.89 -34.33
C GLU A 94 -19.75 6.07 -34.83
N ALA A 95 -19.23 7.29 -34.76
CA ALA A 95 -19.94 8.47 -35.27
C ALA A 95 -20.23 8.37 -36.78
N ILE A 96 -19.26 7.91 -37.58
CA ILE A 96 -19.44 7.69 -39.03
C ILE A 96 -20.49 6.60 -39.28
N LEU A 97 -20.49 5.52 -38.49
CA LEU A 97 -21.48 4.45 -38.61
C LEU A 97 -22.89 4.93 -38.26
N GLU A 98 -23.04 5.73 -37.20
CA GLU A 98 -24.32 6.36 -36.85
C GLU A 98 -24.82 7.28 -37.96
N GLU A 99 -23.96 8.14 -38.52
CA GLU A 99 -24.31 9.00 -39.66
C GLU A 99 -24.72 8.20 -40.91
N MET A 100 -24.02 7.11 -41.22
CA MET A 100 -24.38 6.23 -42.34
C MET A 100 -25.71 5.52 -42.11
N MET A 101 -25.98 5.04 -40.88
CA MET A 101 -27.25 4.39 -40.54
C MET A 101 -28.43 5.37 -40.50
N GLU A 102 -28.18 6.65 -40.22
CA GLU A 102 -29.20 7.70 -40.23
C GLU A 102 -29.51 8.18 -41.65
N ASN A 103 -28.51 8.27 -42.54
CA ASN A 103 -28.69 8.67 -43.94
C ASN A 103 -29.31 7.57 -44.82
N GLU A 104 -29.28 6.30 -44.40
CA GLU A 104 -29.94 5.17 -45.08
C GLU A 104 -31.40 4.92 -44.62
N ARG A 105 -31.93 5.71 -43.68
CA ARG A 105 -33.35 5.67 -43.24
C ARG A 105 -34.17 6.81 -43.83
#